data_AF-A0A7L5DZP3-F1
#
_entry.id   AF-A0A7L5DZP3-F1
#
_cell.length_a   1.000
_cell.length_b   1.000
_cell.length_c   1.000
_cell.angle_alpha   90.00
_cell.angle_beta   90.00
_cell.angle_gamma   90.00
#
_symmetry.space_group_name_H-M   'P 1'
#
loop_
_entity.id
_entity.type
_entity.pdbx_description
1 polymer ?
#
loop_
_entity_poly.entity_id
_entity_poly.type
_entity_poly.pdbx_seq_one_letter_code
_entity_poly.pdbx_strand_id
1 'polypeptide(L)'
;MDENRAAILNNSNRIISKLQLLSVFFGDEIIYKIYLRSQVIHQLFENNAELDINKLELFHLQFTQTLVDLLRQIKKNNEKSISLLLDEIQLNRDLINKIQAGLYTQQDFKLEQQRQALKVNNSLRKLYQVLSDDSAEYPFSKNINAFSVRFAPDFYYEVPPQLMTDLLQYNATETYKNAYATIHRKLLGQLCKYDFRTSFFCGLRAGDLAVEVYKFNETERYYLYVPARNLFLFCDMTQISHVDWTTELSRKEKFVQELTAKNDQLQNSINIVKSTIPAEIKSLLVENYNKLNDMNFLKQISDVDVQANMLKAMLNTNML
;
A
#
# COMPACT_ATOMS: atom_id res chain seq x y z
N MET A 1 -17.08 -22.93 59.32
CA MET A 1 -15.69 -22.77 58.83
C MET A 1 -15.49 -23.42 57.46
N ASP A 2 -16.11 -24.58 57.18
CA ASP A 2 -16.02 -25.24 55.87
C ASP A 2 -16.58 -24.44 54.68
N GLU A 3 -17.68 -23.71 54.86
CA GLU A 3 -18.27 -22.89 53.78
C GLU A 3 -17.33 -21.76 53.31
N ASN A 4 -16.65 -21.08 54.23
CA ASN A 4 -15.70 -20.02 53.88
C ASN A 4 -14.49 -20.58 53.11
N ARG A 5 -13.97 -21.71 53.57
CA ARG A 5 -12.85 -22.39 52.91
C ARG A 5 -13.23 -22.84 51.49
N ALA A 6 -14.39 -23.45 51.32
CA ALA A 6 -14.92 -23.85 50.02
C ALA A 6 -15.12 -22.65 49.09
N ALA A 7 -15.62 -21.52 49.60
CA ALA A 7 -15.77 -20.29 48.84
C ALA A 7 -14.43 -19.74 48.34
N ILE A 8 -13.40 -19.69 49.19
CA ILE A 8 -12.06 -19.19 48.82
C ILE A 8 -11.40 -20.11 47.79
N LEU A 9 -11.47 -21.43 47.96
CA LEU A 9 -10.94 -22.40 46.99
C LEU A 9 -11.63 -22.26 45.62
N ASN A 10 -12.96 -22.12 45.60
CA ASN A 10 -13.71 -21.88 44.37
C ASN A 10 -13.30 -20.57 43.68
N ASN A 11 -13.09 -19.49 44.45
CA ASN A 11 -12.62 -18.22 43.91
C ASN A 11 -11.18 -18.33 43.35
N SER A 12 -10.30 -19.00 44.08
CA SER A 12 -8.92 -19.28 43.66
C SER A 12 -8.89 -20.01 42.31
N ASN A 13 -9.70 -21.06 42.15
CA ASN A 13 -9.84 -21.77 40.88
C ASN A 13 -10.28 -20.84 39.74
N ARG A 14 -11.27 -19.97 39.97
CA ARG A 14 -11.72 -19.00 38.95
C ARG A 14 -10.62 -18.02 38.53
N ILE A 15 -9.79 -17.56 39.46
CA ILE A 15 -8.68 -16.64 39.16
C ILE A 15 -7.59 -17.37 38.37
N ILE A 16 -7.25 -18.59 38.77
CA ILE A 16 -6.24 -19.42 38.08
C ILE A 16 -6.69 -19.77 36.66
N SER A 17 -7.96 -20.10 36.44
CA SER A 17 -8.50 -20.35 35.08
C SER A 17 -8.39 -19.11 34.18
N LYS A 18 -8.60 -17.90 34.71
CA LYS A 18 -8.39 -16.65 33.94
C LYS A 18 -6.92 -16.49 33.56
N LEU A 19 -6.00 -16.77 34.49
CA LEU A 19 -4.56 -16.71 34.23
C LEU A 19 -4.13 -17.76 33.19
N GLN A 20 -4.72 -18.95 33.20
CA GLN A 20 -4.47 -20.00 32.21
C GLN A 20 -4.84 -19.55 30.79
N LEU A 21 -6.01 -18.93 30.61
CA LEU A 21 -6.43 -18.42 29.30
C LEU A 21 -5.46 -17.35 28.78
N LEU A 22 -5.00 -16.46 29.67
CA LEU A 22 -4.04 -15.41 29.32
C LEU A 22 -2.65 -16.00 29.03
N SER A 23 -2.20 -17.02 29.77
CA SER A 23 -0.92 -17.68 29.49
C SER A 23 -0.90 -18.33 28.11
N VAL A 24 -2.01 -18.98 27.73
CA VAL A 24 -2.15 -19.55 26.38
C VAL A 24 -2.22 -18.46 25.30
N PHE A 25 -2.95 -17.37 25.55
CA PHE A 25 -3.06 -16.26 24.60
C PHE A 25 -1.71 -15.59 24.30
N PHE A 26 -0.93 -15.29 25.34
CA PHE A 26 0.38 -14.63 25.19
C PHE A 26 1.48 -15.62 24.77
N GLY A 27 1.34 -16.91 25.08
CA GLY A 27 2.35 -17.93 24.75
C GLY A 27 3.72 -17.68 25.38
N ASP A 28 3.78 -16.88 26.45
CA ASP A 28 5.02 -16.50 27.12
C ASP A 28 5.37 -17.51 28.24
N GLU A 29 6.61 -17.99 28.23
CA GLU A 29 7.11 -19.02 29.14
C GLU A 29 7.00 -18.60 30.61
N ILE A 30 7.26 -17.33 30.93
CA ILE A 30 7.24 -16.83 32.32
C ILE A 30 5.81 -16.79 32.84
N ILE A 31 4.84 -16.36 32.02
CA ILE A 31 3.42 -16.37 32.41
C ILE A 31 2.96 -17.80 32.67
N TYR A 32 3.36 -18.74 31.81
CA TYR A 32 3.03 -20.16 31.99
C TYR A 32 3.62 -20.72 33.29
N LYS A 33 4.88 -20.37 33.61
CA LYS A 33 5.53 -20.73 34.88
C LYS A 33 4.80 -20.15 36.10
N ILE A 34 4.37 -18.89 36.05
CA ILE A 34 3.59 -18.24 37.12
C ILE A 34 2.21 -18.91 37.28
N TYR A 35 1.57 -19.28 36.17
CA TYR A 35 0.31 -20.05 36.18
C TYR A 35 0.48 -21.37 36.93
N LEU A 36 1.48 -22.19 36.54
CA LEU A 36 1.74 -23.47 37.19
C LEU A 36 2.04 -23.30 38.68
N ARG A 37 2.84 -22.29 39.03
CA ARG A 37 3.16 -22.02 40.44
C ARG A 37 1.92 -21.62 41.24
N SER A 38 1.03 -20.81 40.66
CA SER A 38 -0.23 -20.43 41.30
C SER A 38 -1.15 -21.64 41.51
N GLN A 39 -1.16 -22.60 40.57
CA GLN A 39 -1.88 -23.87 40.71
C GLN A 39 -1.30 -24.76 41.81
N VAL A 40 0.02 -24.85 41.93
CA VAL A 40 0.69 -25.58 43.02
C VAL A 40 0.35 -24.97 44.38
N ILE A 41 0.35 -23.64 44.49
CA ILE A 41 -0.05 -22.94 45.73
C ILE A 41 -1.50 -23.28 46.07
N HIS A 42 -2.42 -23.21 45.11
CA HIS A 42 -3.82 -23.62 45.32
C HIS A 42 -3.94 -25.05 45.87
N GLN A 43 -3.30 -26.02 45.22
CA GLN A 43 -3.34 -27.43 45.63
C GLN A 43 -2.74 -27.64 47.03
N LEU A 44 -1.69 -26.89 47.39
CA LEU A 44 -1.11 -26.94 48.72
C LEU A 44 -2.11 -26.50 49.79
N PHE A 45 -2.87 -25.43 49.54
CA PHE A 45 -3.91 -25.00 50.46
C PHE A 45 -5.11 -25.95 50.45
N GLU A 46 -5.53 -26.48 49.30
CA GLU A 46 -6.63 -27.45 49.19
C GLU A 46 -6.36 -28.71 50.03
N ASN A 47 -5.17 -29.30 49.87
CA ASN A 47 -4.78 -30.57 50.49
C ASN A 47 -4.42 -30.46 51.98
N ASN A 48 -4.19 -29.26 52.53
CA ASN A 48 -3.79 -29.06 53.92
C ASN A 48 -4.83 -28.21 54.66
N ALA A 49 -5.68 -28.88 55.46
CA ALA A 49 -6.75 -28.22 56.23
C ALA A 49 -6.23 -27.32 57.36
N GLU A 50 -5.00 -27.56 57.84
CA GLU A 50 -4.36 -26.81 58.93
C GLU A 50 -3.87 -25.42 58.51
N LEU A 51 -3.74 -25.17 57.20
CA LEU A 51 -3.30 -23.88 56.69
C LEU A 51 -4.44 -22.85 56.75
N ASP A 52 -4.10 -21.65 57.21
CA ASP A 52 -5.01 -20.50 57.19
C ASP A 52 -5.38 -20.13 55.74
N ILE A 53 -6.59 -20.49 55.34
CA ILE A 53 -7.10 -20.30 53.98
C ILE A 53 -7.15 -18.83 53.56
N ASN A 54 -7.23 -17.88 54.52
CA ASN A 54 -7.23 -16.45 54.20
C ASN A 54 -5.90 -16.00 53.57
N LYS A 55 -4.80 -16.73 53.82
CA LYS A 55 -3.51 -16.47 53.16
C LYS A 55 -3.55 -16.78 51.65
N LEU A 56 -4.33 -17.76 51.22
CA LEU A 56 -4.54 -18.05 49.80
C LEU A 56 -5.32 -16.91 49.13
N GLU A 57 -6.34 -16.40 49.81
CA GLU A 57 -7.10 -15.25 49.34
C GLU A 57 -6.23 -13.99 49.23
N LEU A 58 -5.43 -13.69 50.26
CA LEU A 58 -4.46 -12.59 50.24
C LEU A 58 -3.45 -12.72 49.11
N PHE A 59 -2.90 -13.92 48.88
CA PHE A 59 -2.01 -14.19 47.76
C PHE A 59 -2.65 -13.81 46.42
N HIS A 60 -3.89 -14.24 46.18
CA HIS A 60 -4.58 -13.90 44.94
C HIS A 60 -4.88 -12.42 44.82
N LEU A 61 -5.34 -11.77 45.90
CA LEU A 61 -5.64 -10.34 45.90
C LEU A 61 -4.41 -9.48 45.66
N GLN A 62 -3.27 -9.83 46.27
CA GLN A 62 -2.03 -9.07 46.15
C GLN A 62 -1.33 -9.34 44.82
N PHE A 63 -1.35 -10.59 44.35
CA PHE A 63 -0.51 -11.04 43.24
C PHE A 63 -1.30 -11.51 42.01
N THR A 64 -1.99 -12.65 42.09
CA THR A 64 -2.54 -13.32 40.89
C THR A 64 -3.59 -12.48 40.18
N GLN A 65 -4.47 -11.81 40.94
CA GLN A 65 -5.52 -10.97 40.38
C GLN A 65 -4.93 -9.71 39.72
N THR A 66 -3.97 -9.06 40.39
CA THR A 66 -3.25 -7.90 39.84
C THR A 66 -2.53 -8.25 38.53
N LEU A 67 -1.90 -9.43 38.46
CA LEU A 67 -1.27 -9.93 37.25
C LEU A 67 -2.29 -10.18 36.12
N VAL A 68 -3.42 -10.81 36.44
CA VAL A 68 -4.51 -11.04 35.48
C VAL A 68 -5.02 -9.71 34.90
N ASP A 69 -5.17 -8.69 35.73
CA ASP A 69 -5.65 -7.37 35.30
C ASP A 69 -4.63 -6.63 34.43
N LEU A 70 -3.33 -6.71 34.78
CA LEU A 70 -2.25 -6.19 33.94
C LEU A 70 -2.23 -6.86 32.55
N LEU A 71 -2.26 -8.19 32.51
CA LEU A 71 -2.26 -8.95 31.25
C LEU A 71 -3.49 -8.65 30.39
N ARG A 72 -4.66 -8.43 30.99
CA ARG A 72 -5.87 -7.99 30.27
C ARG A 72 -5.71 -6.60 29.68
N GLN A 73 -5.10 -5.68 30.41
CA GLN A 73 -4.86 -4.33 29.91
C GLN A 73 -3.90 -4.33 28.73
N ILE A 74 -2.81 -5.12 28.81
CA ILE A 74 -1.87 -5.31 27.69
C ILE A 74 -2.60 -5.88 26.48
N LYS A 75 -3.40 -6.94 26.67
CA LYS A 75 -4.20 -7.55 25.61
C LYS A 75 -5.12 -6.52 24.94
N LYS A 76 -5.81 -5.69 25.73
CA LYS A 76 -6.70 -4.63 25.23
C LYS A 76 -5.93 -3.55 24.46
N ASN A 77 -4.74 -3.16 24.91
CA ASN A 77 -3.90 -2.21 24.18
C ASN A 77 -3.39 -2.80 22.87
N ASN A 78 -2.97 -4.07 22.84
CA ASN A 78 -2.58 -4.76 21.62
C ASN A 78 -3.76 -4.83 20.62
N GLU A 79 -4.97 -5.12 21.08
CA GLU A 79 -6.18 -5.14 20.24
C GLU A 79 -6.49 -3.77 19.62
N LYS A 80 -6.32 -2.67 20.38
CA LYS A 80 -6.45 -1.31 19.83
C LYS A 80 -5.41 -1.03 18.76
N SER A 81 -4.15 -1.35 19.00
CA SER A 81 -3.08 -1.17 18.04
C SER A 81 -3.34 -1.99 16.76
N ILE A 82 -3.81 -3.23 16.91
CA ILE A 82 -4.22 -4.06 15.76
C ILE A 82 -5.36 -3.43 14.98
N SER A 83 -6.36 -2.86 15.65
CA SER A 83 -7.47 -2.16 14.98
C SER A 83 -6.95 -1.03 14.09
N LEU A 84 -6.01 -0.21 14.58
CA LEU A 84 -5.41 0.87 13.80
C LEU A 84 -4.66 0.35 12.57
N LEU A 85 -3.92 -0.75 12.72
CA LEU A 85 -3.21 -1.37 11.59
C LEU A 85 -4.20 -1.92 10.54
N LEU A 86 -5.32 -2.50 10.97
CA LEU A 86 -6.38 -2.97 10.07
C LEU A 86 -7.07 -1.82 9.33
N ASP A 87 -7.33 -0.72 10.02
CA ASP A 87 -7.89 0.49 9.40
C ASP A 87 -6.93 1.05 8.33
N GLU A 88 -5.63 1.08 8.60
CA GLU A 88 -4.62 1.49 7.62
C GLU A 88 -4.56 0.55 6.40
N ILE A 89 -4.61 -0.77 6.61
CA ILE A 89 -4.69 -1.75 5.52
C ILE A 89 -5.93 -1.49 4.66
N GLN A 90 -7.08 -1.21 5.29
CA GLN A 90 -8.32 -0.95 4.56
C GLN A 90 -8.22 0.33 3.72
N LEU A 91 -7.68 1.41 4.27
CA LEU A 91 -7.46 2.67 3.55
C LEU A 91 -6.52 2.47 2.34
N ASN A 92 -5.44 1.71 2.51
CA ASN A 92 -4.53 1.38 1.41
C ASN A 92 -5.22 0.56 0.32
N ARG A 93 -6.06 -0.42 0.69
CA ARG A 93 -6.86 -1.21 -0.27
C ARG A 93 -7.83 -0.34 -1.06
N ASP A 94 -8.53 0.57 -0.38
CA ASP A 94 -9.46 1.49 -1.03
C ASP A 94 -8.73 2.41 -2.02
N LEU A 95 -7.51 2.86 -1.67
CA LEU A 95 -6.66 3.66 -2.55
C LEU A 95 -6.20 2.86 -3.78
N ILE A 96 -5.74 1.61 -3.60
CA ILE A 96 -5.38 0.70 -4.70
C ILE A 96 -6.57 0.52 -5.66
N ASN A 97 -7.76 0.24 -5.13
CA ASN A 97 -8.96 0.05 -5.92
C ASN A 97 -9.32 1.30 -6.73
N LYS A 98 -9.21 2.50 -6.14
CA LYS A 98 -9.44 3.78 -6.84
C LYS A 98 -8.46 4.01 -7.98
N ILE A 99 -7.19 3.68 -7.78
CA ILE A 99 -6.17 3.81 -8.82
C ILE A 99 -6.47 2.83 -9.95
N GLN A 100 -6.72 1.56 -9.63
CA GLN A 100 -6.98 0.52 -10.64
C GLN A 100 -8.27 0.73 -11.43
N ALA A 101 -9.34 1.23 -10.80
CA ALA A 101 -10.62 1.49 -11.47
C ALA A 101 -10.54 2.53 -12.59
N GLY A 102 -9.51 3.39 -12.59
CA GLY A 102 -9.27 4.39 -13.62
C GLY A 102 -8.26 4.00 -14.69
N LEU A 103 -7.61 2.82 -14.60
CA LEU A 103 -6.57 2.43 -15.53
C LEU A 103 -7.15 1.71 -16.75
N TYR A 104 -6.91 2.26 -17.93
CA TYR A 104 -7.03 1.47 -19.16
C TYR A 104 -5.95 0.40 -19.16
N THR A 105 -6.27 -0.79 -19.66
CA THR A 105 -5.27 -1.86 -19.71
C THR A 105 -4.24 -1.56 -20.79
N GLN A 106 -3.03 -2.06 -20.61
CA GLN A 106 -1.98 -1.99 -21.64
C GLN A 106 -2.41 -2.68 -22.95
N GLN A 107 -3.31 -3.66 -22.85
CA GLN A 107 -3.88 -4.36 -24.00
C GLN A 107 -4.83 -3.47 -24.80
N ASP A 108 -5.71 -2.73 -24.11
CA ASP A 108 -6.62 -1.76 -24.74
C ASP A 108 -5.84 -0.68 -25.49
N PHE A 109 -4.78 -0.16 -24.86
CA PHE A 109 -3.92 0.84 -25.48
C PHE A 109 -3.26 0.32 -26.77
N LYS A 110 -2.65 -0.89 -26.73
CA LYS A 110 -2.00 -1.48 -27.92
C LYS A 110 -2.96 -1.68 -29.09
N LEU A 111 -4.19 -2.10 -28.81
CA LEU A 111 -5.20 -2.33 -29.84
C LEU A 111 -5.68 -1.01 -30.45
N GLU A 112 -5.94 0.01 -29.63
CA GLU A 112 -6.32 1.35 -30.10
C GLU A 112 -5.17 2.08 -30.80
N GLN A 113 -3.92 1.86 -30.38
CA GLN A 113 -2.72 2.38 -31.04
C GLN A 113 -2.63 1.93 -32.50
N GLN A 114 -2.88 0.64 -32.77
CA GLN A 114 -2.89 0.10 -34.13
C GLN A 114 -4.02 0.71 -34.97
N ARG A 115 -5.22 0.86 -34.38
CA ARG A 115 -6.36 1.51 -35.03
C ARG A 115 -6.07 2.97 -35.35
N GLN A 116 -5.44 3.69 -34.43
CA GLN A 116 -5.08 5.09 -34.62
C GLN A 116 -4.05 5.24 -35.75
N ALA A 117 -3.02 4.39 -35.79
CA ALA A 117 -2.05 4.43 -36.88
C ALA A 117 -2.70 4.22 -38.26
N LEU A 118 -3.65 3.29 -38.38
CA LEU A 118 -4.42 3.09 -39.61
C LEU A 118 -5.26 4.33 -39.97
N LYS A 119 -5.92 4.96 -38.99
CA LYS A 119 -6.68 6.20 -39.21
C LYS A 119 -5.78 7.33 -39.71
N VAL A 120 -4.62 7.53 -39.10
CA VAL A 120 -3.67 8.58 -39.51
C VAL A 120 -3.10 8.29 -40.91
N ASN A 121 -2.66 7.07 -41.19
CA ASN A 121 -2.15 6.69 -42.52
C ASN A 121 -3.20 6.93 -43.62
N ASN A 122 -4.44 6.50 -43.41
CA ASN A 122 -5.52 6.72 -44.37
C ASN A 122 -5.85 8.22 -44.53
N SER A 123 -5.79 8.98 -43.44
CA SER A 123 -6.05 10.43 -43.48
C SER A 123 -4.94 11.18 -44.21
N LEU A 124 -3.69 10.76 -44.05
CA LEU A 124 -2.54 11.32 -44.79
C LEU A 124 -2.62 11.00 -46.29
N ARG A 125 -3.04 9.78 -46.66
CA ARG A 125 -3.25 9.41 -48.07
C ARG A 125 -4.36 10.27 -48.70
N LYS A 126 -5.46 10.49 -48.00
CA LYS A 126 -6.53 11.41 -48.44
C LYS A 126 -6.07 12.86 -48.49
N LEU A 127 -5.30 13.31 -47.50
CA LEU A 127 -4.74 14.67 -47.49
C LEU A 127 -3.85 14.91 -48.71
N TYR A 128 -3.04 13.92 -49.09
CA TYR A 128 -2.26 13.97 -50.32
C TYR A 128 -3.15 14.16 -51.56
N GLN A 129 -4.20 13.35 -51.72
CA GLN A 129 -5.15 13.48 -52.83
C GLN A 129 -5.82 14.85 -52.85
N VAL A 130 -6.31 15.32 -51.71
CA VAL A 130 -6.94 16.63 -51.56
C VAL A 130 -6.01 17.77 -51.98
N LEU A 131 -4.73 17.68 -51.61
CA LEU A 131 -3.71 18.67 -51.99
C LEU A 131 -3.30 18.57 -53.47
N SER A 132 -3.34 17.38 -54.07
CA SER A 132 -2.99 17.16 -55.48
C SER A 132 -4.11 17.55 -56.43
N ASP A 133 -5.36 17.26 -56.06
CA ASP A 133 -6.55 17.48 -56.89
C ASP A 133 -7.19 18.86 -56.65
N ASP A 134 -6.62 19.67 -55.74
CA ASP A 134 -7.18 20.94 -55.24
C ASP A 134 -8.65 20.81 -54.80
N SER A 135 -8.95 19.70 -54.11
CA SER A 135 -10.29 19.36 -53.65
C SER A 135 -10.64 20.05 -52.32
N ALA A 136 -11.93 20.25 -52.07
CA ALA A 136 -12.45 20.76 -50.81
C ALA A 136 -12.85 19.66 -49.81
N GLU A 137 -12.66 18.38 -50.16
CA GLU A 137 -13.04 17.25 -49.30
C GLU A 137 -12.25 17.20 -47.99
N TYR A 138 -12.93 16.79 -46.91
CA TYR A 138 -12.31 16.65 -45.60
C TYR A 138 -11.47 15.35 -45.53
N PRO A 139 -10.15 15.43 -45.30
CA PRO A 139 -9.27 14.28 -45.46
C PRO A 139 -9.22 13.35 -44.23
N PHE A 140 -9.66 13.80 -43.05
CA PHE A 140 -9.45 13.05 -41.80
C PHE A 140 -10.59 12.08 -41.47
N SER A 141 -10.23 11.00 -40.79
CA SER A 141 -11.19 10.07 -40.21
C SER A 141 -11.99 10.73 -39.08
N LYS A 142 -13.25 10.32 -38.89
CA LYS A 142 -14.08 10.79 -37.77
C LYS A 142 -13.38 10.55 -36.43
N ASN A 143 -13.42 11.54 -35.54
CA ASN A 143 -12.87 11.48 -34.18
C ASN A 143 -11.38 11.10 -34.12
N ILE A 144 -10.56 11.59 -35.07
CA ILE A 144 -9.12 11.31 -35.10
C ILE A 144 -8.38 11.72 -33.81
N ASN A 145 -8.89 12.72 -33.10
CA ASN A 145 -8.31 13.22 -31.84
C ASN A 145 -8.72 12.41 -30.60
N ALA A 146 -9.71 11.52 -30.70
CA ALA A 146 -10.25 10.82 -29.53
C ALA A 146 -9.23 9.87 -28.88
N PHE A 147 -8.29 9.34 -29.67
CA PHE A 147 -7.24 8.46 -29.16
C PHE A 147 -6.33 9.18 -28.18
N SER A 148 -5.76 10.32 -28.58
CA SER A 148 -4.82 11.09 -27.77
C SER A 148 -5.52 11.68 -26.54
N VAL A 149 -6.76 12.18 -26.68
CA VAL A 149 -7.54 12.65 -25.52
C VAL A 149 -7.76 11.54 -24.49
N ARG A 150 -8.01 10.31 -24.95
CA ARG A 150 -8.29 9.17 -24.07
C ARG A 150 -7.05 8.60 -23.38
N PHE A 151 -5.93 8.49 -24.10
CA PHE A 151 -4.76 7.74 -23.63
C PHE A 151 -3.56 8.60 -23.25
N ALA A 152 -3.52 9.89 -23.62
CA ALA A 152 -2.40 10.76 -23.25
C ALA A 152 -2.16 10.89 -21.73
N PRO A 153 -3.18 10.92 -20.85
CA PRO A 153 -2.94 11.05 -19.42
C PRO A 153 -2.11 9.90 -18.82
N ASP A 154 -2.32 8.67 -19.31
CA ASP A 154 -1.74 7.47 -18.70
C ASP A 154 -0.55 6.88 -19.49
N PHE A 155 -0.57 7.01 -20.83
CA PHE A 155 0.37 6.29 -21.70
C PHE A 155 1.39 7.18 -22.40
N TYR A 156 1.20 8.50 -22.42
CA TYR A 156 2.15 9.39 -23.09
C TYR A 156 3.27 9.77 -22.12
N TYR A 157 4.46 9.96 -22.68
CA TYR A 157 5.63 10.40 -21.92
C TYR A 157 5.50 11.88 -21.61
N GLU A 158 5.66 12.22 -20.34
CA GLU A 158 5.64 13.61 -19.89
C GLU A 158 6.97 14.28 -20.26
N VAL A 159 6.89 15.40 -20.98
CA VAL A 159 8.06 16.15 -21.44
C VAL A 159 8.01 17.61 -20.99
N PRO A 160 9.18 18.26 -20.80
CA PRO A 160 9.22 19.68 -20.46
C PRO A 160 8.50 20.55 -21.51
N PRO A 161 7.78 21.62 -21.11
CA PRO A 161 7.11 22.52 -22.05
C PRO A 161 8.05 23.16 -23.08
N GLN A 162 9.30 23.40 -22.71
CA GLN A 162 10.34 23.94 -23.60
C GLN A 162 10.64 22.98 -24.75
N LEU A 163 10.91 21.70 -24.44
CA LEU A 163 11.13 20.67 -25.45
C LEU A 163 9.93 20.54 -26.39
N MET A 164 8.70 20.59 -25.86
CA MET A 164 7.50 20.56 -26.69
C MET A 164 7.42 21.77 -27.64
N THR A 165 7.83 22.95 -27.18
CA THR A 165 7.86 24.16 -28.02
C THR A 165 8.88 24.02 -29.14
N ASP A 166 10.06 23.51 -28.82
CA ASP A 166 11.15 23.30 -29.79
C ASP A 166 10.75 22.26 -30.86
N LEU A 167 10.12 21.16 -30.45
CA LEU A 167 9.60 20.13 -31.36
C LEU A 167 8.54 20.65 -32.33
N LEU A 168 7.77 21.66 -31.92
CA LEU A 168 6.70 22.25 -32.72
C LEU A 168 7.12 23.50 -33.49
N GLN A 169 8.39 23.88 -33.43
CA GLN A 169 8.92 24.99 -34.22
C GLN A 169 9.14 24.53 -35.67
N TYR A 170 8.54 25.26 -36.62
CA TYR A 170 8.72 24.98 -38.05
C TYR A 170 8.68 26.25 -38.88
N ASN A 171 9.27 26.18 -40.08
CA ASN A 171 9.20 27.26 -41.06
C ASN A 171 7.95 27.10 -41.94
N ALA A 172 7.08 28.10 -41.95
CA ALA A 172 5.85 28.08 -42.73
C ALA A 172 6.08 27.91 -44.25
N THR A 173 7.19 28.41 -44.79
CA THR A 173 7.51 28.28 -46.22
C THR A 173 7.83 26.84 -46.64
N GLU A 174 8.19 25.97 -45.68
CA GLU A 174 8.49 24.55 -45.91
C GLU A 174 7.27 23.64 -45.73
N THR A 175 6.08 24.22 -45.58
CA THR A 175 4.83 23.48 -45.39
C THR A 175 3.89 23.58 -46.59
N TYR A 176 3.07 22.55 -46.76
CA TYR A 176 1.77 22.67 -47.40
C TYR A 176 0.73 22.96 -46.32
N LYS A 177 -0.18 23.87 -46.63
CA LYS A 177 -1.28 24.25 -45.74
C LYS A 177 -2.56 24.31 -46.54
N ASN A 178 -3.59 23.66 -46.04
CA ASN A 178 -4.97 23.83 -46.52
C ASN A 178 -5.88 24.18 -45.33
N ALA A 179 -7.19 24.22 -45.57
CA ALA A 179 -8.18 24.53 -44.53
C ALA A 179 -8.21 23.53 -43.37
N TYR A 180 -7.67 22.32 -43.55
CA TYR A 180 -7.83 21.21 -42.61
C TYR A 180 -6.54 20.80 -41.91
N ALA A 181 -5.37 21.04 -42.51
CA ALA A 181 -4.08 20.52 -42.07
C ALA A 181 -2.90 21.39 -42.48
N THR A 182 -1.79 21.22 -41.75
CA THR A 182 -0.47 21.73 -42.12
C THR A 182 0.53 20.59 -42.09
N ILE A 183 1.33 20.41 -43.15
CA ILE A 183 2.30 19.31 -43.26
C ILE A 183 3.60 19.77 -43.93
N HIS A 184 4.75 19.33 -43.42
CA HIS A 184 6.03 19.56 -44.12
C HIS A 184 6.01 18.99 -45.54
N ARG A 185 6.45 19.77 -46.53
CA ARG A 185 6.48 19.35 -47.94
C ARG A 185 7.34 18.11 -48.15
N LYS A 186 8.53 18.10 -47.55
CA LYS A 186 9.45 16.96 -47.57
C LYS A 186 8.84 15.72 -46.89
N LEU A 187 8.01 15.91 -45.86
CA LEU A 187 7.34 14.82 -45.14
C LEU A 187 6.30 14.17 -46.03
N LEU A 188 5.44 14.97 -46.66
CA LEU A 188 4.43 14.47 -47.59
C LEU A 188 5.06 13.69 -48.75
N GLY A 189 6.16 14.19 -49.32
CA GLY A 189 6.90 13.46 -50.37
C GLY A 189 7.45 12.11 -49.91
N GLN A 190 7.96 12.02 -48.68
CA GLN A 190 8.42 10.73 -48.13
C GLN A 190 7.26 9.79 -47.79
N LEU A 191 6.18 10.31 -47.23
CA LEU A 191 4.96 9.53 -46.99
C LEU A 191 4.45 8.91 -48.29
N CYS A 192 4.40 9.69 -49.38
CA CYS A 192 4.02 9.17 -50.70
C CYS A 192 4.99 8.09 -51.20
N LYS A 193 6.31 8.31 -51.06
CA LYS A 193 7.34 7.33 -51.48
C LYS A 193 7.18 5.97 -50.79
N TYR A 194 6.78 5.97 -49.52
CA TYR A 194 6.62 4.77 -48.70
C TYR A 194 5.15 4.35 -48.51
N ASP A 195 4.27 4.73 -49.45
CA ASP A 195 2.85 4.34 -49.46
C ASP A 195 2.11 4.61 -48.13
N PHE A 196 2.50 5.67 -47.43
CA PHE A 196 1.94 6.09 -46.13
C PHE A 196 1.99 4.99 -45.06
N ARG A 197 2.92 4.04 -45.16
CA ARG A 197 3.07 2.92 -44.22
C ARG A 197 3.88 3.33 -43.00
N THR A 198 3.16 3.80 -41.99
CA THR A 198 3.76 4.25 -40.73
C THR A 198 3.08 3.58 -39.55
N SER A 199 3.80 3.47 -38.44
CA SER A 199 3.33 2.89 -37.18
C SER A 199 3.45 3.91 -36.06
N PHE A 200 2.52 3.88 -35.11
CA PHE A 200 2.61 4.73 -33.92
C PHE A 200 3.80 4.26 -33.09
N PHE A 201 4.72 5.18 -32.78
CA PHE A 201 5.90 4.91 -32.00
C PHE A 201 5.67 5.22 -30.51
N CYS A 202 5.39 6.49 -30.19
CA CYS A 202 5.08 6.93 -28.84
C CYS A 202 4.18 8.18 -28.85
N GLY A 203 3.64 8.54 -27.68
CA GLY A 203 2.99 9.83 -27.48
C GLY A 203 3.77 10.67 -26.47
N LEU A 204 3.78 11.99 -26.67
CA LEU A 204 4.43 12.97 -25.81
C LEU A 204 3.38 13.95 -25.28
N ARG A 205 3.50 14.34 -24.01
CA ARG A 205 2.55 15.22 -23.31
C ARG A 205 3.28 16.34 -22.58
N ALA A 206 2.83 17.58 -22.75
CA ALA A 206 3.23 18.71 -21.93
C ALA A 206 1.98 19.51 -21.52
N GLY A 207 1.54 19.34 -20.27
CA GLY A 207 0.24 19.87 -19.82
C GLY A 207 -0.91 19.24 -20.63
N ASP A 208 -1.74 20.10 -21.23
CA ASP A 208 -2.88 19.70 -22.06
C ASP A 208 -2.50 19.42 -23.53
N LEU A 209 -1.26 19.69 -23.91
CA LEU A 209 -0.78 19.47 -25.27
C LEU A 209 -0.27 18.04 -25.43
N ALA A 210 -0.93 17.28 -26.29
CA ALA A 210 -0.54 15.93 -26.68
C ALA A 210 -0.01 15.89 -28.12
N VAL A 211 1.07 15.15 -28.33
CA VAL A 211 1.70 14.93 -29.64
C VAL A 211 1.90 13.44 -29.84
N GLU A 212 1.60 12.96 -31.03
CA GLU A 212 1.80 11.57 -31.44
C GLU A 212 3.04 11.47 -32.31
N VAL A 213 3.93 10.53 -32.02
CA VAL A 213 5.14 10.26 -32.80
C VAL A 213 4.91 9.01 -33.62
N TYR A 214 5.16 9.11 -34.92
CA TYR A 214 5.01 8.01 -35.86
C TYR A 214 6.35 7.67 -36.50
N LYS A 215 6.58 6.38 -36.74
CA LYS A 215 7.75 5.83 -37.41
C LYS A 215 7.38 5.33 -38.80
N PHE A 216 8.22 5.61 -39.79
CA PHE A 216 8.13 4.96 -41.09
C PHE A 216 8.52 3.48 -40.99
N ASN A 217 7.71 2.56 -41.49
CA ASN A 217 7.98 1.13 -41.30
C ASN A 217 9.27 0.66 -41.98
N GLU A 218 9.67 1.32 -43.06
CA GLU A 218 10.81 0.93 -43.91
C GLU A 218 12.07 1.77 -43.65
N THR A 219 12.01 2.77 -42.75
CA THR A 219 13.16 3.65 -42.46
C THR A 219 13.22 4.07 -40.99
N GLU A 220 14.40 4.43 -40.49
CA GLU A 220 14.57 5.03 -39.17
C GLU A 220 14.25 6.54 -39.18
N ARG A 221 13.09 6.90 -39.75
CA ARG A 221 12.59 8.27 -39.78
C ARG A 221 11.29 8.38 -39.02
N TYR A 222 11.10 9.53 -38.39
CA TYR A 222 10.01 9.80 -37.47
C TYR A 222 9.34 11.12 -37.82
N TYR A 223 8.05 11.24 -37.51
CA TYR A 223 7.30 12.46 -37.66
C TYR A 223 6.31 12.64 -36.52
N LEU A 224 6.03 13.90 -36.20
CA LEU A 224 5.07 14.31 -35.20
C LEU A 224 3.71 14.55 -35.86
N TYR A 225 2.66 14.12 -35.19
CA TYR A 225 1.29 14.53 -35.45
C TYR A 225 0.76 15.27 -34.21
N VAL A 226 0.26 16.49 -34.39
CA VAL A 226 -0.40 17.27 -33.34
C VAL A 226 -1.91 17.26 -33.59
N PRO A 227 -2.68 16.42 -32.87
CA PRO A 227 -4.11 16.25 -33.09
C PRO A 227 -4.91 17.56 -32.95
N ALA A 228 -4.52 18.41 -31.99
CA ALA A 228 -5.20 19.68 -31.73
C ALA A 228 -5.17 20.66 -32.91
N ARG A 229 -4.20 20.54 -33.83
CA ARG A 229 -4.00 21.47 -34.95
C ARG A 229 -3.95 20.80 -36.32
N ASN A 230 -4.06 19.47 -36.37
CA ASN A 230 -3.77 18.66 -37.56
C ASN A 230 -2.43 19.04 -38.22
N LEU A 231 -1.40 19.14 -37.39
CA LEU A 231 -0.06 19.55 -37.80
C LEU A 231 0.86 18.33 -37.89
N PHE A 232 1.59 18.23 -39.00
CA PHE A 232 2.51 17.13 -39.28
C PHE A 232 3.93 17.65 -39.56
N LEU A 233 4.87 17.34 -38.68
CA LEU A 233 6.25 17.81 -38.73
C LEU A 233 7.22 16.64 -38.72
N PHE A 234 8.42 16.82 -39.26
CA PHE A 234 9.47 15.81 -39.04
C PHE A 234 9.93 15.86 -37.59
N CYS A 235 10.24 14.69 -37.04
CA CYS A 235 10.82 14.56 -35.71
C CYS A 235 12.27 14.11 -35.84
N ASP A 236 13.19 14.85 -35.25
CA ASP A 236 14.54 14.35 -35.01
C ASP A 236 14.57 13.63 -33.66
N MET A 237 14.89 12.34 -33.67
CA MET A 237 14.94 11.52 -32.45
C MET A 237 16.01 11.99 -31.47
N THR A 238 17.04 12.70 -31.93
CA THR A 238 18.08 13.25 -31.05
C THR A 238 17.50 14.27 -30.05
N GLN A 239 16.46 15.01 -30.45
CA GLN A 239 15.78 16.01 -29.61
C GLN A 239 15.03 15.37 -28.43
N ILE A 240 14.58 14.12 -28.58
CA ILE A 240 13.84 13.39 -27.53
C ILE A 240 14.67 12.32 -26.81
N SER A 241 15.99 12.31 -27.04
CA SER A 241 16.90 11.33 -26.43
C SER A 241 17.01 11.44 -24.90
N HIS A 242 16.72 12.61 -24.33
CA HIS A 242 16.77 12.89 -22.89
C HIS A 242 15.42 12.73 -22.17
N VAL A 243 14.38 12.26 -22.87
CA VAL A 243 13.05 12.07 -22.27
C VAL A 243 13.08 10.92 -21.28
N ASP A 244 12.44 11.13 -20.12
CA ASP A 244 12.16 10.06 -19.18
C ASP A 244 11.09 9.13 -19.78
N TRP A 245 11.49 7.90 -20.06
CA TRP A 245 10.62 6.86 -20.62
C TRP A 245 9.73 6.19 -19.55
N THR A 246 9.55 6.81 -18.39
CA THR A 246 8.53 6.40 -17.42
C THR A 246 7.19 7.08 -17.73
N THR A 247 6.15 6.27 -17.89
CA THR A 247 4.78 6.76 -18.07
C THR A 247 4.07 6.93 -16.73
N GLU A 248 2.98 7.70 -16.73
CA GLU A 248 2.13 7.85 -15.56
C GLU A 248 1.50 6.50 -15.15
N LEU A 249 1.16 5.63 -16.10
CA LEU A 249 0.77 4.26 -15.81
C LEU A 249 1.83 3.50 -14.99
N SER A 250 3.10 3.61 -15.38
CA SER A 250 4.20 2.96 -14.66
C SER A 250 4.37 3.53 -13.24
N ARG A 251 4.17 4.83 -13.04
CA ARG A 251 4.18 5.46 -11.71
C ARG A 251 3.03 4.94 -10.84
N LYS A 252 1.81 4.86 -11.40
CA LYS A 252 0.63 4.31 -10.72
C LYS A 252 0.83 2.83 -10.36
N GLU A 253 1.42 2.03 -11.24
CA GLU A 253 1.76 0.62 -10.97
C GLU A 253 2.77 0.47 -9.83
N LYS A 254 3.85 1.27 -9.84
CA LYS A 254 4.84 1.28 -8.75
C LYS A 254 4.19 1.64 -7.42
N PHE A 255 3.34 2.67 -7.40
CA PHE A 255 2.66 3.09 -6.18
C PHE A 255 1.71 2.00 -5.66
N VAL A 256 0.99 1.29 -6.54
CA VAL A 256 0.18 0.12 -6.15
C VAL A 256 1.04 -0.99 -5.55
N GLN A 257 2.21 -1.27 -6.13
CA GLN A 257 3.15 -2.26 -5.57
C GLN A 257 3.65 -1.86 -4.19
N GLU A 258 4.02 -0.58 -4.00
CA GLU A 258 4.45 -0.05 -2.71
C GLU A 258 3.36 -0.17 -1.63
N LEU A 259 2.11 0.19 -1.94
CA LEU A 259 0.98 0.04 -1.03
C LEU A 259 0.68 -1.42 -0.70
N THR A 260 0.83 -2.32 -1.67
CA THR A 260 0.63 -3.76 -1.47
C THR A 260 1.70 -4.33 -0.54
N ALA A 261 2.97 -4.00 -0.80
CA ALA A 261 4.08 -4.41 0.07
C ALA A 261 3.93 -3.86 1.48
N LYS A 262 3.46 -2.61 1.63
CA LYS A 262 3.16 -2.01 2.93
C LYS A 262 2.04 -2.77 3.66
N ASN A 263 0.98 -3.18 2.97
CA ASN A 263 -0.08 -3.98 3.57
C ASN A 263 0.43 -5.34 4.07
N ASP A 264 1.31 -6.00 3.32
CA ASP A 264 1.91 -7.26 3.75
C ASP A 264 2.76 -7.08 5.01
N GLN A 265 3.53 -5.97 5.10
CA GLN A 265 4.28 -5.62 6.31
C GLN A 265 3.37 -5.35 7.51
N LEU A 266 2.27 -4.62 7.32
CA LEU A 266 1.28 -4.36 8.37
C LEU A 266 0.63 -5.67 8.84
N GLN A 267 0.29 -6.57 7.91
CA GLN A 267 -0.28 -7.88 8.22
C GLN A 267 0.67 -8.75 9.04
N ASN A 268 1.96 -8.74 8.69
CA ASN A 268 3.00 -9.40 9.48
C ASN A 268 3.14 -8.78 10.87
N SER A 269 3.06 -7.44 10.96
CA SER A 269 3.15 -6.71 12.23
C SER A 269 1.98 -7.02 13.16
N ILE A 270 0.76 -7.20 12.64
CA ILE A 270 -0.42 -7.61 13.43
C ILE A 270 -0.16 -8.92 14.19
N ASN A 271 0.47 -9.90 13.53
CA ASN A 271 0.79 -11.19 14.15
C ASN A 271 1.76 -11.04 15.32
N ILE A 272 2.71 -10.12 15.21
CA ILE A 272 3.70 -9.83 16.26
C ILE A 272 3.03 -9.08 17.42
N VAL A 273 2.29 -8.01 17.13
CA VAL A 273 1.67 -7.14 18.15
C VAL A 273 0.67 -7.91 19.01
N LYS A 274 -0.03 -8.91 18.45
CA LYS A 274 -1.09 -9.68 19.14
C LYS A 274 -0.67 -10.25 20.49
N SER A 275 0.51 -10.87 20.57
CA SER A 275 1.04 -11.49 21.79
C SER A 275 2.24 -10.75 22.37
N THR A 276 2.56 -9.56 21.86
CA THR A 276 3.70 -8.79 22.38
C THR A 276 3.42 -8.30 23.79
N ILE A 277 4.42 -8.44 24.65
CA ILE A 277 4.44 -7.92 26.01
C ILE A 277 5.65 -6.98 26.09
N PRO A 278 5.48 -5.74 26.58
CA PRO A 278 6.58 -4.80 26.79
C PRO A 278 7.73 -5.43 27.59
N ALA A 279 8.97 -5.14 27.18
CA ALA A 279 10.16 -5.75 27.79
C ALA A 279 10.29 -5.44 29.29
N GLU A 280 9.91 -4.23 29.70
CA GLU A 280 9.85 -3.79 31.10
C GLU A 280 8.87 -4.63 31.93
N ILE A 281 7.75 -5.03 31.34
CA ILE A 281 6.78 -5.90 32.01
C ILE A 281 7.34 -7.32 32.10
N LYS A 282 8.00 -7.82 31.05
CA LYS A 282 8.63 -9.16 31.08
C LYS A 282 9.69 -9.27 32.17
N SER A 283 10.56 -8.28 32.33
CA SER A 283 11.59 -8.31 33.39
C SER A 283 10.97 -8.36 34.79
N LEU A 284 9.89 -7.63 35.03
CA LEU A 284 9.17 -7.66 36.29
C LEU A 284 8.47 -9.00 36.53
N LEU A 285 7.91 -9.62 35.50
CA LEU A 285 7.32 -10.96 35.62
C LEU A 285 8.37 -11.99 36.03
N VAL A 286 9.58 -11.91 35.49
CA VAL A 286 10.71 -12.76 35.89
C VAL A 286 11.08 -12.53 37.35
N GLU A 287 11.23 -11.28 37.77
CA GLU A 287 11.58 -10.95 39.16
C GLU A 287 10.51 -11.45 40.15
N ASN A 288 9.23 -11.25 39.82
CA ASN A 288 8.12 -11.74 40.62
C ASN A 288 8.08 -13.27 40.67
N TYR A 289 8.28 -13.95 39.53
CA TYR A 289 8.33 -15.42 39.49
C TYR A 289 9.43 -15.99 40.39
N ASN A 290 10.64 -15.40 40.37
CA ASN A 290 11.73 -15.86 41.22
C ASN A 290 11.36 -15.77 42.71
N LYS A 291 10.69 -14.70 43.13
CA LYS A 291 10.21 -14.52 44.51
C LYS A 291 9.09 -15.49 44.89
N LEU A 292 8.18 -15.84 43.96
CA LEU A 292 7.19 -16.91 44.18
C LEU A 292 7.84 -18.29 44.40
N ASN A 293 9.05 -18.47 43.85
CA ASN A 293 9.77 -19.72 43.92
C ASN A 293 10.62 -19.87 45.19
N ASP A 294 10.93 -18.76 45.87
CA ASP A 294 11.67 -18.78 47.13
C ASP A 294 10.89 -19.50 48.25
N MET A 295 11.57 -20.44 48.93
CA MET A 295 10.98 -21.37 49.92
C MET A 295 10.32 -20.69 51.15
N ASN A 296 10.52 -19.39 51.35
CA ASN A 296 9.92 -18.61 52.43
C ASN A 296 8.67 -17.82 52.03
N PHE A 297 8.22 -17.91 50.77
CA PHE A 297 7.10 -17.13 50.25
C PHE A 297 5.84 -17.22 51.13
N LEU A 298 5.43 -18.42 51.56
CA LEU A 298 4.24 -18.62 52.42
C LEU A 298 4.38 -17.98 53.82
N LYS A 299 5.61 -17.83 54.33
CA LYS A 299 5.89 -17.15 55.59
C LYS A 299 5.93 -15.63 55.43
N GLN A 300 6.26 -15.16 54.22
CA GLN A 300 6.40 -13.74 53.86
C GLN A 300 5.13 -13.12 53.25
N ILE A 301 4.03 -13.88 53.05
CA ILE A 301 2.75 -13.36 52.51
C ILE A 301 2.23 -12.14 53.31
N SER A 302 2.55 -12.01 54.59
CA SER A 302 2.23 -10.83 55.39
C SER A 302 3.00 -9.56 55.00
N ASP A 303 4.18 -9.71 54.36
CA ASP A 303 5.06 -8.61 53.93
C ASP A 303 4.97 -8.31 52.41
N VAL A 304 4.08 -8.99 51.67
CA VAL A 304 3.90 -8.85 50.20
C VAL A 304 3.26 -7.50 49.78
N ASP A 305 2.91 -6.64 50.73
CA ASP A 305 2.30 -5.32 50.48
C ASP A 305 3.13 -4.41 49.54
N VAL A 306 4.46 -4.55 49.51
CA VAL A 306 5.32 -3.67 48.68
C VAL A 306 5.23 -3.99 47.18
N GLN A 307 4.98 -5.24 46.78
CA GLN A 307 5.00 -5.65 45.36
C GLN A 307 3.64 -5.56 44.69
N ALA A 308 2.56 -5.85 45.42
CA ALA A 308 1.21 -5.50 44.99
C ALA A 308 1.14 -3.99 44.71
N ASN A 309 1.83 -3.18 45.50
CA ASN A 309 1.96 -1.74 45.27
C ASN A 309 2.79 -1.38 44.02
N MET A 310 3.82 -2.15 43.63
CA MET A 310 4.55 -1.92 42.37
C MET A 310 3.74 -2.31 41.12
N LEU A 311 3.10 -3.49 41.11
CA LEU A 311 2.21 -3.90 40.01
C LEU A 311 0.99 -2.96 39.90
N LYS A 312 0.43 -2.52 41.04
CA LYS A 312 -0.61 -1.48 41.08
C LYS A 312 -0.10 -0.12 40.64
N ALA A 313 1.12 0.28 41.03
CA ALA A 313 1.73 1.53 40.59
C ALA A 313 1.92 1.56 39.07
N MET A 314 2.26 0.42 38.44
CA MET A 314 2.35 0.29 36.99
C MET A 314 0.99 0.18 36.28
N LEU A 315 -0.02 -0.38 36.93
CA LEU A 315 -1.42 -0.28 36.51
C LEU A 315 -1.91 1.19 36.50
N ASN A 316 -1.41 2.01 37.43
CA ASN A 316 -1.84 3.39 37.65
C ASN A 316 -0.94 4.45 36.94
N THR A 317 0.25 4.08 36.48
CA THR A 317 1.10 4.98 35.68
C THR A 317 0.82 4.77 34.20
N ASN A 318 0.67 5.87 33.46
CA ASN A 318 0.42 5.94 32.02
C ASN A 318 1.58 5.41 31.15
N MET A 319 2.27 4.32 31.56
CA MET A 319 3.36 3.69 30.81
C MET A 319 2.86 2.64 29.80
N LEU A 320 1.58 2.71 29.39
CA LEU A 320 0.91 1.77 28.50
C LEU A 320 0.17 2.45 27.35
#